data_AF-A0A328AEV1-F1
#
_entry.id   AF-A0A328AEV1-F1
#
_cell.length_a   1.000
_cell.length_b   1.000
_cell.length_c   1.000
_cell.angle_alpha   90.00
_cell.angle_beta   90.00
_cell.angle_gamma   90.00
#
_symmetry.space_group_name_H-M   'P 1'
#
loop_
_entity.id
_entity.type
_entity.pdbx_description
1 polymer ?
#
loop_
_entity_poly.entity_id
_entity_poly.type
_entity_poly.pdbx_seq_one_letter_code
_entity_poly.pdbx_strand_id
1 'polypeptide(L)'
;MQSLRELIERHSDENSEFRYYIGNIEKAERNEIDHPDVTIECCAALFQGLSKTIVKRLAPEQYGSEFENLSIGRQVKAALRCLAAGDETVELAFPVAAENLVRIIGELRNQRGDISHGRLVPKELQSDRSLARLVLNVTEPLLRYMLATYFALQPQRRLVSDYEENGIFNAWLDEQNPLLGRVSYSRALFDQYPEEYLIQLQDYLDQSAEIGDVPAGDGSSND
;
A
#
# COMPACT_ATOMS: atom_id res chain seq x y z
N MET A 1 -5.51 5.31 -17.80
CA MET A 1 -5.41 4.52 -16.55
C MET A 1 -6.75 3.99 -16.05
N GLN A 2 -7.77 3.94 -16.91
CA GLN A 2 -9.12 3.52 -16.56
C GLN A 2 -9.17 2.07 -16.06
N SER A 3 -8.46 1.16 -16.72
CA SER A 3 -8.53 -0.26 -16.38
C SER A 3 -7.94 -0.52 -14.99
N LEU A 4 -6.90 0.21 -14.59
CA LEU A 4 -6.35 0.11 -13.23
C LEU A 4 -7.36 0.59 -12.18
N ARG A 5 -8.04 1.72 -12.44
CA ARG A 5 -9.08 2.25 -11.54
C ARG A 5 -10.24 1.27 -11.38
N GLU A 6 -10.73 0.71 -12.48
CA GLU A 6 -11.80 -0.30 -12.46
C GLU A 6 -11.39 -1.57 -11.71
N LEU A 7 -10.10 -1.94 -11.71
CA LEU A 7 -9.62 -3.07 -10.92
C LEU A 7 -9.63 -2.73 -9.42
N ILE A 8 -9.16 -1.54 -9.03
CA ILE A 8 -9.18 -1.10 -7.63
C ILE A 8 -10.61 -1.08 -7.09
N GLU A 9 -11.55 -0.49 -7.84
CA GLU A 9 -12.95 -0.39 -7.38
C GLU A 9 -13.63 -1.76 -7.27
N ARG A 10 -13.36 -2.70 -8.19
CA ARG A 10 -13.95 -4.05 -8.11
C ARG A 10 -13.52 -4.86 -6.89
N HIS A 11 -12.38 -4.52 -6.28
CA HIS A 11 -11.84 -5.20 -5.11
C HIS A 11 -11.86 -4.32 -3.85
N SER A 12 -12.58 -3.19 -3.88
CA SER A 12 -12.52 -2.18 -2.81
C SER A 12 -13.09 -2.65 -1.47
N ASP A 13 -14.02 -3.60 -1.49
CA ASP A 13 -14.69 -4.07 -0.26
C ASP A 13 -13.68 -4.77 0.67
N GLU A 14 -12.75 -5.52 0.08
CA GLU A 14 -11.71 -6.26 0.80
C GLU A 14 -10.36 -5.51 0.84
N ASN A 15 -10.14 -4.58 -0.08
CA ASN A 15 -8.84 -3.91 -0.31
C ASN A 15 -9.02 -2.39 -0.47
N SER A 16 -9.74 -1.75 0.46
CA SER A 16 -10.11 -0.34 0.39
C SER A 16 -8.93 0.62 0.39
N GLU A 17 -7.79 0.23 0.97
CA GLU A 17 -6.57 1.05 1.03
C GLU A 17 -6.04 1.43 -0.35
N PHE A 18 -6.30 0.59 -1.36
CA PHE A 18 -5.86 0.86 -2.74
C PHE A 18 -6.61 2.02 -3.38
N ARG A 19 -7.77 2.44 -2.83
CA ARG A 19 -8.47 3.66 -3.27
C ARG A 19 -7.64 4.91 -3.05
N TYR A 20 -6.69 4.91 -2.11
CA TYR A 20 -5.73 6.01 -1.93
C TYR A 20 -5.01 6.36 -3.25
N TYR A 21 -4.73 5.36 -4.09
CA TYR A 21 -4.04 5.56 -5.36
C TYR A 21 -4.89 6.18 -6.46
N ILE A 22 -6.22 6.19 -6.36
CA ILE A 22 -7.12 6.79 -7.37
C ILE A 22 -6.81 8.27 -7.57
N GLY A 23 -6.53 9.01 -6.49
CA GLY A 23 -6.15 10.42 -6.59
C GLY A 23 -4.88 10.65 -7.41
N ASN A 24 -3.87 9.76 -7.27
CA ASN A 24 -2.64 9.81 -8.06
C ASN A 24 -2.89 9.44 -9.53
N ILE A 25 -3.79 8.50 -9.79
CA ILE A 25 -4.21 8.13 -11.16
C ILE A 25 -4.86 9.34 -11.85
N GLU A 26 -5.84 9.98 -11.20
CA GLU A 26 -6.53 11.15 -11.74
C GLU A 26 -5.59 12.33 -11.94
N LYS A 27 -4.63 12.51 -11.04
CA LYS A 27 -3.61 13.56 -11.17
C LYS A 27 -2.69 13.27 -12.37
N ALA A 28 -2.27 12.02 -12.57
CA ALA A 28 -1.45 11.65 -13.72
C ALA A 28 -2.15 11.94 -15.06
N GLU A 29 -3.41 11.55 -15.18
CA GLU A 29 -4.21 11.73 -16.42
C GLU A 29 -4.50 13.20 -16.72
N ARG A 30 -4.87 13.99 -15.70
CA ARG A 30 -5.18 15.42 -15.88
C ARG A 30 -3.99 16.27 -16.30
N ASN A 31 -2.78 15.88 -15.92
CA ASN A 31 -1.57 16.68 -16.16
C ASN A 31 -0.81 16.29 -17.43
N GLU A 32 -1.24 15.27 -18.17
CA GLU A 32 -0.48 14.69 -19.30
C GLU A 32 -0.11 15.73 -20.37
N ILE A 33 -1.00 16.69 -20.63
CA ILE A 33 -0.84 17.70 -21.68
C ILE A 33 -0.08 18.91 -21.16
N ASP A 34 -0.55 19.50 -20.07
CA ASP A 34 -0.08 20.82 -19.60
C ASP A 34 1.13 20.71 -18.65
N HIS A 35 1.26 19.60 -17.93
CA HIS A 35 2.30 19.36 -16.93
C HIS A 35 2.86 17.93 -17.03
N PRO A 36 3.52 17.57 -18.15
CA PRO A 36 3.98 16.21 -18.42
C PRO A 36 4.94 15.64 -17.36
N ASP A 37 5.77 16.48 -16.73
CA ASP A 37 6.65 16.04 -15.63
C ASP A 37 5.85 15.63 -14.37
N VAL A 38 4.72 16.30 -14.08
CA VAL A 38 3.79 15.92 -13.00
C VAL A 38 3.16 14.55 -13.27
N THR A 39 2.83 14.26 -14.53
CA THR A 39 2.34 12.92 -14.93
C THR A 39 3.38 11.84 -14.64
N ILE A 40 4.65 12.08 -14.99
CA ILE A 40 5.75 11.14 -14.72
C ILE A 40 5.96 10.96 -13.21
N GLU A 41 5.90 12.04 -12.43
CA GLU A 41 5.96 12.00 -10.97
C GLU A 41 4.84 11.14 -10.36
N CYS A 42 3.60 11.31 -10.82
CA CYS A 42 2.47 10.52 -10.35
C CYS A 42 2.65 9.04 -10.70
N CYS A 43 3.12 8.72 -11.91
CA CYS A 43 3.40 7.35 -12.32
C CYS A 43 4.49 6.69 -11.47
N ALA A 44 5.56 7.42 -11.16
CA ALA A 44 6.62 6.94 -10.27
C ALA A 44 6.10 6.71 -8.84
N ALA A 45 5.30 7.63 -8.31
CA ALA A 45 4.68 7.50 -6.99
C ALA A 45 3.75 6.28 -6.91
N LEU A 46 2.97 6.01 -7.97
CA LEU A 46 2.11 4.83 -8.06
C LEU A 46 2.91 3.53 -8.01
N PHE A 47 4.01 3.43 -8.76
CA PHE A 47 4.91 2.27 -8.70
C PHE A 47 5.49 2.07 -7.30
N GLN A 48 5.97 3.13 -6.64
CA GLN A 48 6.50 3.03 -5.28
C GLN A 48 5.42 2.61 -4.28
N GLY A 49 4.27 3.28 -4.28
CA GLY A 49 3.19 3.04 -3.35
C GLY A 49 2.67 1.60 -3.45
N LEU A 50 2.27 1.16 -4.64
CA LEU A 50 1.76 -0.20 -4.83
C LEU A 50 2.79 -1.26 -4.47
N SER A 51 4.06 -1.05 -4.83
CA SER A 51 5.12 -2.00 -4.46
C SER A 51 5.30 -2.10 -2.94
N LYS A 52 5.27 -0.96 -2.24
CA LYS A 52 5.33 -0.93 -0.77
C LYS A 52 4.15 -1.68 -0.16
N THR A 53 2.93 -1.41 -0.62
CA THR A 53 1.72 -2.08 -0.12
C THR A 53 1.79 -3.59 -0.34
N ILE A 54 2.19 -4.04 -1.54
CA ILE A 54 2.29 -5.46 -1.89
C ILE A 54 3.33 -6.17 -1.00
N VAL A 55 4.54 -5.62 -0.89
CA VAL A 55 5.61 -6.24 -0.06
C VAL A 55 5.21 -6.26 1.41
N LYS A 56 4.67 -5.16 1.96
CA LYS A 56 4.21 -5.10 3.35
C LYS A 56 3.16 -6.17 3.66
N ARG A 57 2.30 -6.52 2.70
CA ARG A 57 1.21 -7.50 2.87
C ARG A 57 1.67 -8.94 2.66
N LEU A 58 2.49 -9.21 1.64
CA LEU A 58 2.89 -10.57 1.28
C LEU A 58 4.16 -11.05 1.98
N ALA A 59 5.06 -10.13 2.35
CA ALA A 59 6.37 -10.41 2.91
C ALA A 59 6.72 -9.33 3.96
N PRO A 60 5.95 -9.21 5.05
CA PRO A 60 6.15 -8.18 6.07
C PRO A 60 7.57 -8.19 6.68
N GLU A 61 8.21 -9.36 6.75
CA GLU A 61 9.60 -9.52 7.21
C GLU A 61 10.64 -8.86 6.30
N GLN A 62 10.28 -8.61 5.04
CA GLN A 62 11.11 -7.89 4.06
C GLN A 62 10.80 -6.38 4.03
N TYR A 63 9.75 -5.94 4.74
CA TYR A 63 9.34 -4.55 4.79
C TYR A 63 9.96 -3.84 5.99
N GLY A 64 10.69 -2.75 5.75
CA GLY A 64 11.35 -1.97 6.79
C GLY A 64 12.09 -0.76 6.23
N SER A 65 12.85 -0.07 7.08
CA SER A 65 13.61 1.14 6.69
C SER A 65 14.58 0.88 5.53
N GLU A 66 15.21 -0.29 5.49
CA GLU A 66 16.09 -0.70 4.39
C GLU A 66 15.33 -0.78 3.06
N PHE A 67 14.13 -1.34 3.07
CA PHE A 67 13.26 -1.43 1.89
C PHE A 67 12.78 -0.04 1.42
N GLU A 68 12.41 0.83 2.35
CA GLU A 68 11.93 2.17 2.03
C GLU A 68 13.00 3.03 1.35
N ASN A 69 14.27 2.80 1.70
CA ASN A 69 15.43 3.48 1.12
C ASN A 69 15.89 2.91 -0.22
N LEU A 70 15.29 1.81 -0.69
CA LEU A 70 15.58 1.26 -2.01
C LEU A 70 15.13 2.20 -3.12
N SER A 71 15.83 2.13 -4.27
CA SER A 71 15.38 2.79 -5.48
C SER A 71 14.03 2.21 -5.94
N ILE A 72 13.23 3.04 -6.61
CA ILE A 72 11.91 2.64 -7.15
C ILE A 72 11.96 1.34 -7.96
N GLY A 73 12.99 1.16 -8.81
CA GLY A 73 13.15 -0.07 -9.59
C GLY A 73 13.34 -1.30 -8.71
N ARG A 74 14.14 -1.19 -7.63
CA ARG A 74 14.35 -2.27 -6.67
C ARG A 74 13.10 -2.57 -5.84
N GLN A 75 12.32 -1.54 -5.48
CA GLN A 75 11.02 -1.72 -4.81
C GLN A 75 10.05 -2.51 -5.69
N VAL A 76 9.94 -2.15 -6.98
CA VAL A 76 9.11 -2.89 -7.95
C VAL A 76 9.60 -4.32 -8.14
N LYS A 77 10.91 -4.53 -8.26
CA LYS A 77 11.50 -5.87 -8.39
C LYS A 77 11.13 -6.77 -7.21
N ALA A 78 11.24 -6.24 -5.99
CA ALA A 78 10.90 -6.98 -4.79
C ALA A 78 9.41 -7.34 -4.75
N ALA A 79 8.51 -6.39 -5.04
CA ALA A 79 7.07 -6.66 -5.12
C ALA A 79 6.75 -7.75 -6.15
N LEU A 80 7.33 -7.68 -7.36
CA LEU A 80 7.14 -8.70 -8.40
C LEU A 80 7.70 -10.07 -8.00
N ARG A 81 8.78 -10.13 -7.20
CA ARG A 81 9.29 -11.39 -6.64
C ARG A 81 8.36 -11.97 -5.57
N CYS A 82 7.78 -11.15 -4.71
CA CYS A 82 6.76 -11.60 -3.75
C CYS A 82 5.56 -12.19 -4.49
N LEU A 83 5.10 -11.54 -5.55
CA LEU A 83 4.01 -12.04 -6.39
C LEU A 83 4.37 -13.38 -7.05
N ALA A 84 5.57 -13.50 -7.61
CA ALA A 84 6.03 -14.72 -8.26
C ALA A 84 6.24 -15.90 -7.30
N ALA A 85 6.54 -15.63 -6.02
CA ALA A 85 6.66 -16.69 -5.02
C ALA A 85 5.31 -17.32 -4.67
N GLY A 86 4.20 -16.59 -4.86
CA GLY A 86 2.85 -17.07 -4.60
C GLY A 86 2.12 -17.64 -5.82
N ASP A 87 2.63 -17.42 -7.03
CA ASP A 87 1.96 -17.78 -8.29
C ASP A 87 2.98 -18.35 -9.30
N GLU A 88 2.90 -19.66 -9.55
CA GLU A 88 3.78 -20.38 -10.49
C GLU A 88 3.64 -19.89 -11.94
N THR A 89 2.59 -19.13 -12.27
CA THR A 89 2.37 -18.60 -13.61
C THR A 89 3.13 -17.29 -13.88
N VAL A 90 3.73 -16.67 -12.85
CA VAL A 90 4.50 -15.44 -12.99
C VAL A 90 5.91 -15.75 -13.49
N GLU A 91 6.19 -15.36 -14.73
CA GLU A 91 7.49 -15.52 -15.36
C GLU A 91 8.60 -14.70 -14.67
N LEU A 92 9.63 -15.35 -14.12
CA LEU A 92 10.73 -14.71 -13.38
C LEU A 92 11.57 -13.72 -14.20
N ALA A 93 11.53 -13.81 -15.54
CA ALA A 93 12.18 -12.85 -16.43
C ALA A 93 11.49 -11.47 -16.43
N PHE A 94 10.19 -11.44 -16.18
CA PHE A 94 9.38 -10.23 -16.18
C PHE A 94 9.77 -9.22 -15.09
N PRO A 95 9.97 -9.61 -13.81
CA PRO A 95 10.48 -8.71 -12.76
C PRO A 95 11.74 -7.93 -13.13
N VAL A 96 12.68 -8.57 -13.84
CA VAL A 96 13.96 -7.95 -14.24
C VAL A 96 13.74 -6.91 -15.33
N ALA A 97 12.87 -7.19 -16.30
CA ALA A 97 12.52 -6.24 -17.36
C ALA A 97 11.76 -5.03 -16.79
N ALA A 98 10.80 -5.27 -15.89
CA ALA A 98 10.02 -4.23 -15.22
C ALA A 98 10.88 -3.32 -14.36
N GLU A 99 11.85 -3.86 -13.61
CA GLU A 99 12.81 -3.09 -12.80
C GLU A 99 13.52 -2.02 -13.63
N ASN A 100 14.05 -2.40 -14.79
CA ASN A 100 14.82 -1.48 -15.64
C ASN A 100 13.97 -0.35 -16.19
N LEU A 101 12.74 -0.66 -16.63
CA LEU A 101 11.82 0.33 -17.16
C LEU A 101 11.41 1.33 -16.08
N VAL A 102 11.08 0.84 -14.89
CA VAL A 102 10.69 1.68 -13.76
C VAL A 102 11.88 2.50 -13.23
N ARG A 103 13.10 1.95 -13.26
CA ARG A 103 14.32 2.71 -12.94
C ARG A 103 14.45 3.94 -13.83
N ILE A 104 14.23 3.80 -15.15
CA ILE A 104 14.28 4.92 -16.10
C ILE A 104 13.21 5.97 -15.77
N ILE A 105 11.98 5.54 -15.43
CA ILE A 105 10.91 6.46 -14.99
C ILE A 105 11.32 7.21 -13.72
N GLY A 106 11.95 6.53 -12.76
CA GLY A 106 12.50 7.14 -11.55
C GLY A 106 13.60 8.16 -11.82
N GLU A 107 14.47 7.89 -12.80
CA GLU A 107 15.51 8.82 -13.24
C GLU A 107 14.90 10.06 -13.92
N LEU A 108 13.91 9.88 -14.80
CA LEU A 108 13.18 11.00 -15.41
C LEU A 108 12.53 11.89 -14.34
N ARG A 109 11.86 11.27 -13.37
CA ARG A 109 11.30 11.97 -12.20
C ARG A 109 12.37 12.76 -11.46
N ASN A 110 13.47 12.10 -11.10
CA ASN A 110 14.54 12.74 -10.33
C ASN A 110 15.21 13.87 -11.10
N GLN A 111 15.27 13.80 -12.44
CA GLN A 111 15.90 14.78 -13.31
C GLN A 111 14.99 15.93 -13.73
N ARG A 112 13.65 15.75 -13.73
CA ARG A 112 12.71 16.70 -14.34
C ARG A 112 11.46 16.96 -13.48
N GLY A 113 11.31 16.33 -12.34
CA GLY A 113 10.14 16.52 -11.47
C GLY A 113 9.89 17.98 -11.09
N ASP A 114 8.62 18.38 -11.04
CA ASP A 114 8.19 19.73 -10.61
C ASP A 114 8.06 19.84 -9.08
N ILE A 115 7.69 18.75 -8.43
CA ILE A 115 7.31 18.73 -7.01
C ILE A 115 8.46 18.16 -6.18
N SER A 116 9.23 17.24 -6.76
CA SER A 116 10.32 16.55 -6.08
C SER A 116 11.58 17.43 -6.01
N HIS A 117 11.93 17.92 -4.81
CA HIS A 117 13.20 18.57 -4.45
C HIS A 117 13.40 20.07 -4.70
N GLY A 118 12.34 20.88 -4.88
CA GLY A 118 12.45 22.36 -4.82
C GLY A 118 13.50 22.93 -5.79
N ARG A 119 13.24 22.79 -7.09
CA ARG A 119 14.23 23.08 -8.13
C ARG A 119 14.33 24.56 -8.50
N LEU A 120 15.51 24.93 -9.01
CA LEU A 120 15.79 26.27 -9.55
C LEU A 120 14.88 26.57 -10.75
N VAL A 121 14.36 27.80 -10.79
CA VAL A 121 13.55 28.34 -11.89
C VAL A 121 14.40 29.35 -12.66
N PRO A 122 14.42 29.33 -14.01
CA PRO A 122 13.64 28.47 -14.91
C PRO A 122 14.24 27.06 -15.09
N LYS A 123 13.38 26.06 -15.34
CA LYS A 123 13.80 24.71 -15.70
C LYS A 123 14.52 24.71 -17.06
N GLU A 124 15.70 24.10 -17.13
CA GLU A 124 16.43 23.91 -18.39
C GLU A 124 15.87 22.78 -19.26
N LEU A 125 15.23 21.78 -18.64
CA LEU A 125 14.73 20.59 -19.31
C LEU A 125 13.34 20.22 -18.80
N GLN A 126 12.39 20.09 -19.71
CA GLN A 126 11.03 19.61 -19.47
C GLN A 126 10.76 18.39 -20.34
N SER A 127 9.95 17.45 -19.85
CA SER A 127 9.48 16.34 -20.68
C SER A 127 8.42 16.82 -21.66
N ASP A 128 8.38 16.22 -22.85
CA ASP A 128 7.30 16.46 -23.79
C ASP A 128 6.08 15.57 -23.49
N ARG A 129 4.93 15.96 -24.05
CA ARG A 129 3.66 15.24 -23.92
C ARG A 129 3.74 13.79 -24.40
N SER A 130 4.50 13.49 -25.46
CA SER A 130 4.57 12.13 -26.01
C SER A 130 5.30 11.20 -25.07
N LEU A 131 6.38 11.68 -24.43
CA LEU A 131 7.07 10.94 -23.38
C LEU A 131 6.16 10.69 -22.17
N ALA A 132 5.43 11.71 -21.69
CA ALA A 132 4.49 11.55 -20.58
C ALA A 132 3.38 10.54 -20.90
N ARG A 133 2.81 10.60 -22.12
CA ARG A 133 1.83 9.63 -22.60
C ARG A 133 2.41 8.22 -22.65
N LEU A 134 3.64 8.04 -23.13
CA LEU A 134 4.31 6.74 -23.14
C LEU A 134 4.46 6.18 -21.73
N VAL A 135 4.94 7.00 -20.77
CA VAL A 135 5.08 6.60 -19.37
C VAL A 135 3.73 6.18 -18.80
N LEU A 136 2.68 6.97 -19.01
CA LEU A 136 1.32 6.65 -18.56
C LEU A 136 0.80 5.32 -19.13
N ASN A 137 0.99 5.10 -20.43
CA ASN A 137 0.56 3.89 -21.14
C ASN A 137 1.38 2.64 -20.77
N VAL A 138 2.60 2.81 -20.25
CA VAL A 138 3.43 1.74 -19.70
C VAL A 138 3.05 1.45 -18.25
N THR A 139 2.78 2.49 -17.46
CA THR A 139 2.48 2.35 -16.03
C THR A 139 1.17 1.62 -15.79
N GLU A 140 0.10 1.94 -16.54
CA GLU A 140 -1.21 1.28 -16.38
C GLU A 140 -1.15 -0.26 -16.47
N PRO A 141 -0.67 -0.87 -17.56
CA PRO A 141 -0.69 -2.31 -17.70
C PRO A 141 0.20 -3.02 -16.68
N LEU A 142 1.36 -2.43 -16.33
CA LEU A 142 2.27 -3.03 -15.34
C LEU A 142 1.65 -3.03 -13.94
N LEU A 143 1.10 -1.90 -13.50
CA LEU A 143 0.44 -1.82 -12.20
C LEU A 143 -0.82 -2.67 -12.14
N ARG A 144 -1.59 -2.71 -13.24
CA ARG A 144 -2.77 -3.58 -13.34
C ARG A 144 -2.38 -5.04 -13.21
N TYR A 145 -1.31 -5.48 -13.88
CA TYR A 145 -0.79 -6.84 -13.76
C TYR A 145 -0.39 -7.15 -12.31
N MET A 146 0.45 -6.30 -11.71
CA MET A 146 0.89 -6.47 -10.31
C MET A 146 -0.30 -6.60 -9.35
N LEU A 147 -1.29 -5.72 -9.49
CA LEU A 147 -2.45 -5.68 -8.61
C LEU A 147 -3.43 -6.84 -8.87
N ALA A 148 -3.60 -7.26 -10.12
CA ALA A 148 -4.43 -8.41 -10.46
C ALA A 148 -3.84 -9.70 -9.90
N THR A 149 -2.52 -9.90 -10.04
CA THR A 149 -1.83 -11.04 -9.41
C THR A 149 -1.96 -10.96 -7.89
N TYR A 150 -1.77 -9.78 -7.29
CA TYR A 150 -1.95 -9.59 -5.85
C TYR A 150 -3.35 -10.02 -5.38
N PHE A 151 -4.41 -9.58 -6.06
CA PHE A 151 -5.79 -9.96 -5.70
C PHE A 151 -6.08 -11.45 -5.95
N ALA A 152 -5.48 -12.04 -7.00
CA ALA A 152 -5.64 -13.46 -7.30
C ALA A 152 -5.00 -14.37 -6.24
N LEU A 153 -3.93 -13.91 -5.58
CA LEU A 153 -3.29 -14.62 -4.47
C LEU A 153 -4.18 -14.72 -3.22
N GLN A 154 -5.30 -13.97 -3.17
CA GLN A 154 -6.17 -13.85 -1.99
C GLN A 154 -5.37 -13.80 -0.69
N PRO A 155 -4.35 -12.93 -0.57
CA PRO A 155 -3.54 -12.89 0.63
C PRO A 155 -4.50 -12.69 1.78
N GLN A 156 -4.54 -13.66 2.69
CA GLN A 156 -5.41 -13.60 3.84
C GLN A 156 -5.21 -12.22 4.43
N ARG A 157 -6.28 -11.42 4.47
CA ARG A 157 -6.33 -10.36 5.49
C ARG A 157 -5.87 -11.09 6.74
N ARG A 158 -4.86 -10.58 7.46
CA ARG A 158 -4.93 -10.76 8.91
C ARG A 158 -6.31 -10.22 9.21
N LEU A 159 -7.25 -11.14 9.39
CA LEU A 159 -8.64 -10.84 9.64
C LEU A 159 -8.56 -9.72 10.66
N VAL A 160 -9.22 -8.61 10.36
CA VAL A 160 -9.56 -7.69 11.42
C VAL A 160 -10.26 -8.60 12.42
N SER A 161 -9.56 -8.93 13.51
CA SER A 161 -10.10 -9.80 14.56
C SER A 161 -11.47 -9.22 14.88
N ASP A 162 -12.51 -10.04 14.87
CA ASP A 162 -13.87 -9.50 14.95
C ASP A 162 -13.94 -8.57 16.15
N TYR A 163 -14.54 -7.39 16.02
CA TYR A 163 -14.50 -6.38 17.09
C TYR A 163 -14.95 -7.01 18.42
N GLU A 164 -15.95 -7.87 18.34
CA GLU A 164 -16.52 -8.61 19.48
C GLU A 164 -15.56 -9.65 20.09
N GLU A 165 -14.59 -10.17 19.34
CA GLU A 165 -13.57 -11.11 19.84
C GLU A 165 -12.50 -10.42 20.70
N ASN A 166 -12.39 -9.10 20.63
CA ASN A 166 -11.36 -8.31 21.33
C ASN A 166 -11.93 -7.48 22.50
N GLY A 167 -12.98 -7.97 23.17
CA GLY A 167 -13.69 -7.23 24.22
C GLY A 167 -12.79 -6.66 25.34
N ILE A 168 -11.76 -7.40 25.75
CA ILE A 168 -10.82 -6.97 26.81
C ILE A 168 -9.98 -5.77 26.33
N PHE A 169 -9.43 -5.86 25.11
CA PHE A 169 -8.68 -4.77 24.51
C PHE A 169 -9.56 -3.54 24.26
N ASN A 170 -10.79 -3.73 23.77
CA ASN A 170 -11.74 -2.65 23.54
C ASN A 170 -12.05 -1.89 24.84
N ALA A 171 -12.28 -2.62 25.94
CA ALA A 171 -12.51 -2.02 27.24
C ALA A 171 -11.29 -1.22 27.72
N TRP A 172 -10.08 -1.77 27.57
CA TRP A 172 -8.85 -1.07 27.89
C TRP A 172 -8.68 0.23 27.09
N LEU A 173 -8.96 0.19 25.79
CA LEU A 173 -8.92 1.35 24.89
C LEU A 173 -9.89 2.45 25.34
N ASP A 174 -11.11 2.06 25.70
CA ASP A 174 -12.17 2.97 26.13
C ASP A 174 -11.89 3.58 27.50
N GLU A 175 -11.26 2.83 28.41
CA GLU A 175 -10.81 3.34 29.71
C GLU A 175 -9.68 4.37 29.58
N GLN A 176 -8.73 4.13 28.66
CA GLN A 176 -7.64 5.08 28.40
C GLN A 176 -8.11 6.32 27.65
N ASN A 177 -9.13 6.19 26.81
CA ASN A 177 -9.64 7.24 25.93
C ASN A 177 -11.14 7.48 26.12
N PRO A 178 -11.58 7.97 27.29
CA PRO A 178 -12.99 8.18 27.55
C PRO A 178 -13.56 9.25 26.62
N LEU A 179 -14.52 8.86 25.78
CA LEU A 179 -15.29 9.78 24.94
C LEU A 179 -16.61 10.16 25.62
N LEU A 180 -16.91 11.46 25.65
CA LEU A 180 -18.21 11.96 26.09
C LEU A 180 -19.25 11.75 24.98
N GLY A 181 -20.13 10.77 25.13
CA GLY A 181 -21.19 10.52 24.15
C GLY A 181 -21.75 9.11 24.18
N ARG A 182 -22.45 8.72 23.10
CA ARG A 182 -23.06 7.38 22.93
C ARG A 182 -22.16 6.39 22.18
N VAL A 183 -20.98 6.81 21.72
CA VAL A 183 -20.07 6.01 20.91
C VAL A 183 -18.80 5.79 21.71
N SER A 184 -18.35 4.53 21.83
CA SER A 184 -17.09 4.19 22.48
C SER A 184 -15.90 4.48 21.56
N TYR A 185 -14.75 4.80 22.15
CA TYR A 185 -13.54 5.15 21.42
C TYR A 185 -13.03 3.98 20.58
N SER A 186 -12.98 2.80 21.20
CA SER A 186 -12.62 1.53 20.56
C SER A 186 -13.45 1.25 19.32
N ARG A 187 -14.78 1.46 19.40
CA ARG A 187 -15.70 1.26 18.27
C ARG A 187 -15.52 2.29 17.17
N ALA A 188 -15.36 3.57 17.54
CA ALA A 188 -15.08 4.62 16.57
C ALA A 188 -13.75 4.39 15.84
N LEU A 189 -12.72 3.97 16.57
CA LEU A 189 -11.40 3.64 16.03
C LEU A 189 -11.48 2.45 15.08
N PHE A 190 -12.20 1.38 15.46
CA PHE A 190 -12.42 0.21 14.62
C PHE A 190 -13.15 0.56 13.31
N ASP A 191 -14.27 1.29 13.41
CA ASP A 191 -15.13 1.59 12.25
C ASP A 191 -14.49 2.60 11.28
N GLN A 192 -13.72 3.57 11.78
CA GLN A 192 -13.18 4.68 10.97
C GLN A 192 -11.69 4.55 10.63
N TYR A 193 -10.91 3.89 11.49
CA TYR A 193 -9.45 3.76 11.38
C TYR A 193 -8.98 2.33 11.72
N PRO A 194 -9.43 1.30 10.97
CA PRO A 194 -9.18 -0.10 11.31
C PRO A 194 -7.69 -0.47 11.33
N GLU A 195 -6.85 0.20 10.56
CA GLU A 195 -5.40 -0.02 10.60
C GLU A 195 -4.77 0.43 11.92
N GLU A 196 -5.22 1.55 12.47
CA GLU A 196 -4.71 2.11 13.72
C GLU A 196 -5.20 1.29 14.92
N TYR A 197 -6.44 0.80 14.86
CA TYR A 197 -6.98 -0.18 15.81
C TYR A 197 -6.09 -1.43 15.89
N LEU A 198 -5.68 -1.99 14.74
CA LEU A 198 -4.85 -3.19 14.69
C LEU A 198 -3.43 -2.98 15.23
N ILE A 199 -2.83 -1.82 14.98
CA ILE A 199 -1.52 -1.48 15.55
C ILE A 199 -1.60 -1.48 17.07
N GLN A 200 -2.61 -0.80 17.63
CA GLN A 200 -2.80 -0.74 19.08
C GLN A 200 -3.15 -2.11 19.69
N LEU A 201 -3.92 -2.95 18.98
CA LEU A 201 -4.20 -4.32 19.42
C LEU A 201 -2.93 -5.16 19.46
N GLN A 202 -2.07 -5.05 18.44
CA GLN A 202 -0.78 -5.76 18.42
C GLN A 202 0.13 -5.29 19.57
N ASP A 203 0.23 -3.98 19.79
CA ASP A 203 1.02 -3.43 20.89
C ASP A 203 0.51 -3.91 22.26
N TYR A 204 -0.82 -4.01 22.43
CA TYR A 204 -1.46 -4.54 23.63
C TYR A 204 -1.13 -6.04 23.83
N LEU A 205 -1.22 -6.83 22.76
CA LEU A 205 -0.89 -8.26 22.80
C LEU A 205 0.59 -8.49 23.13
N ASP A 206 1.48 -7.72 22.52
CA ASP A 206 2.93 -7.83 22.75
C ASP A 206 3.27 -7.47 24.21
N GLN A 207 2.66 -6.41 24.77
CA GLN A 207 2.82 -6.05 26.18
C GLN A 207 2.27 -7.14 27.12
N SER A 208 1.11 -7.72 26.80
CA SER A 208 0.52 -8.79 27.62
C SER A 208 1.35 -10.08 27.59
N ALA A 209 1.99 -10.39 26.46
CA ALA A 209 2.89 -11.53 26.31
C ALA A 209 4.21 -11.36 27.08
N GLU A 210 4.73 -10.13 27.19
CA GLU A 210 5.91 -9.82 28.01
C GLU A 210 5.62 -9.86 29.52
N ILE A 211 4.38 -9.61 29.93
CA ILE A 211 3.95 -9.61 31.34
C ILE A 211 3.57 -11.02 31.84
N GLY A 212 3.37 -11.98 30.92
CA GLY A 212 3.17 -13.40 31.26
C GLY A 212 1.77 -13.73 31.79
N ASP A 213 0.75 -12.97 31.42
CA ASP A 213 -0.64 -13.25 31.82
C ASP A 213 -1.40 -13.85 30.63
N VAL A 214 -1.48 -15.18 30.59
CA VAL A 214 -2.41 -15.89 29.70
C VAL A 214 -3.76 -15.94 30.43
N PRO A 215 -4.81 -15.27 29.97
CA PRO A 215 -6.13 -15.48 30.55
C PRO A 215 -6.59 -16.89 30.17
N ALA A 216 -6.59 -17.77 31.17
CA ALA A 216 -7.17 -19.09 31.06
C ALA A 216 -8.64 -18.95 30.67
N GLY A 217 -9.00 -19.54 29.52
CA GLY A 217 -10.38 -19.76 29.16
C GLY A 217 -11.05 -20.61 30.25
N ASP A 218 -12.01 -20.01 30.94
CA ASP A 218 -12.82 -20.65 31.96
C ASP A 218 -13.77 -21.65 31.27
N GLY A 219 -13.41 -22.93 31.36
CA GLY A 219 -14.19 -24.05 30.87
C GLY A 219 -14.45 -25.02 32.01
N SER A 220 -15.29 -24.60 32.95
CA SER A 220 -15.84 -25.46 34.00
C SER A 220 -16.63 -26.62 33.41
N SER A 221 -16.31 -27.85 33.80
CA SER A 221 -17.27 -28.95 33.95
C SER A 221 -16.65 -30.02 34.86
N ASN A 222 -16.90 -29.88 36.16
CA ASN A 222 -17.00 -31.02 37.08
C ASN A 222 -18.45 -31.51 37.01
N ASP A 223 -18.65 -32.74 36.54
CA ASP A 223 -19.31 -33.84 37.27
C ASP A 223 -19.26 -35.12 36.42
#